data_AF-W0UC85-F1
#
_entry.id   AF-W0UC85-F1
#
_cell.length_a   1.000
_cell.length_b   1.000
_cell.length_c   1.000
_cell.angle_alpha   90.00
_cell.angle_beta   90.00
_cell.angle_gamma   90.00
#
_symmetry.space_group_name_H-M   'P 1'
#
loop_
_entity.id
_entity.type
_entity.pdbx_description
1 polymer ?
#
loop_
_entity_poly.entity_id
_entity_poly.type
_entity_poly.pdbx_seq_one_letter_code
_entity_poly.pdbx_strand_id
1 'polypeptide(L)'
;NENLQAWSMTVVLYGAMLYWLGWVIVPFLLIQAVYGFSLLESVNYLEHYGLCRQKAADGRYERCQPHHSWNSNHVVTNLFLYHL
;
A
#
# COMPACT_ATOMS: atom_id res chain seq x y z
N ASN A 1 15.25 -13.64 -8.57
CA ASN A 1 15.24 -12.72 -7.42
C ASN A 1 14.31 -11.57 -7.77
N GLU A 2 13.04 -11.70 -7.40
CA GLU A 2 11.97 -10.77 -7.81
C GLU A 2 12.19 -9.37 -7.23
N ASN A 3 12.72 -9.29 -6.02
CA ASN A 3 13.13 -8.02 -5.43
C ASN A 3 14.18 -7.32 -6.30
N LEU A 4 15.24 -8.01 -6.70
CA LEU A 4 16.28 -7.39 -7.52
C LEU A 4 15.74 -6.89 -8.88
N GLN A 5 14.79 -7.62 -9.47
CA GLN A 5 14.13 -7.22 -10.71
C GLN A 5 13.23 -5.99 -10.52
N ALA A 6 12.45 -5.94 -9.45
CA ALA A 6 11.61 -4.78 -9.14
C ALA A 6 12.47 -3.53 -8.92
N TRP A 7 13.55 -3.67 -8.15
CA TRP A 7 14.46 -2.56 -7.85
C TRP A 7 15.19 -2.07 -9.11
N SER A 8 15.60 -2.97 -10.01
CA SER A 8 16.24 -2.58 -11.27
C SER A 8 15.28 -1.81 -12.18
N MET A 9 14.01 -2.23 -12.26
CA MET A 9 12.98 -1.51 -13.02
C MET A 9 12.75 -0.10 -12.47
N THR A 10 12.70 0.08 -11.15
CA THR A 10 12.57 1.41 -10.53
C THR A 10 13.76 2.31 -10.88
N VAL A 11 14.98 1.80 -10.78
CA VAL A 11 16.21 2.56 -11.12
C VAL A 11 16.21 2.97 -12.59
N VAL A 12 15.87 2.06 -13.49
CA VAL A 12 15.79 2.36 -14.94
C VAL A 12 14.74 3.43 -15.22
N LEU A 13 13.55 3.32 -14.62
CA LEU A 13 12.48 4.29 -14.81
C LEU A 13 12.87 5.68 -14.31
N TYR A 14 13.38 5.77 -13.07
CA TYR A 14 13.74 7.05 -12.46
C TYR A 14 14.94 7.68 -13.17
N GLY A 15 15.92 6.86 -13.56
CA GLY A 15 17.06 7.30 -14.37
C GLY A 15 16.64 7.85 -15.74
N ALA A 16 15.71 7.17 -16.43
CA ALA A 16 15.18 7.64 -17.70
C ALA A 16 14.41 8.97 -17.56
N MET A 17 13.61 9.12 -16.51
CA MET A 17 12.90 10.37 -16.23
C MET A 17 13.86 11.52 -15.91
N LEU A 18 14.91 11.29 -15.11
CA LEU A 18 15.94 12.29 -14.83
C LEU A 18 16.73 12.68 -16.07
N TYR A 19 17.05 11.71 -16.94
CA TYR A 19 17.72 12.00 -18.20
C TYR A 19 16.86 12.86 -19.14
N TRP A 20 15.55 12.60 -19.19
CA TRP A 20 14.65 13.32 -20.08
C TRP A 20 14.24 14.71 -19.55
N LEU A 21 13.81 14.79 -18.30
CA LEU A 21 13.23 16.00 -17.69
C LEU A 21 14.24 16.79 -16.83
N GLY A 22 15.44 16.25 -16.63
CA GLY A 22 16.48 16.86 -15.81
C GLY A 22 16.13 16.86 -14.32
N TRP A 23 16.84 17.70 -13.57
CA TRP A 23 16.70 17.81 -12.11
C TRP A 23 15.34 18.35 -11.63
N VAL A 24 14.56 18.96 -12.52
CA VAL A 24 13.24 19.53 -12.20
C VAL A 24 12.25 18.46 -11.75
N ILE A 25 12.41 17.20 -12.20
CA ILE A 25 11.50 16.10 -11.87
C ILE A 25 11.73 15.52 -10.46
N VAL A 26 12.90 15.76 -9.84
CA VAL A 26 13.25 15.23 -8.51
C VAL A 26 12.21 15.55 -7.44
N PRO A 27 11.78 16.81 -7.22
CA PRO A 27 10.75 17.10 -6.22
C PRO A 27 9.43 16.37 -6.49
N PHE A 28 9.06 16.16 -7.76
CA PHE A 28 7.85 15.43 -8.12
C PHE A 28 7.97 13.94 -7.80
N LEU A 29 9.11 13.31 -8.10
CA LEU A 29 9.38 11.92 -7.75
C LEU A 29 9.37 11.71 -6.23
N LEU A 30 9.91 12.66 -5.46
CA LEU A 30 9.89 12.61 -4.00
C LEU A 30 8.46 12.70 -3.45
N ILE A 31 7.67 13.67 -3.93
CA ILE A 31 6.27 13.81 -3.51
C ILE A 31 5.48 12.55 -3.87
N GLN A 32 5.66 12.01 -5.08
CA GLN A 32 5.03 10.77 -5.53
C GLN A 32 5.41 9.57 -4.65
N ALA A 33 6.68 9.46 -4.27
CA ALA A 33 7.17 8.39 -3.40
C ALA A 33 6.57 8.48 -2.00
N VAL A 34 6.54 9.69 -1.41
CA VAL A 34 5.91 9.92 -0.10
C VAL A 34 4.42 9.60 -0.16
N TYR A 35 3.71 10.04 -1.19
CA TYR A 35 2.29 9.76 -1.34
C TYR A 35 2.02 8.26 -1.48
N GLY A 36 2.81 7.55 -2.28
CA GLY A 36 2.70 6.10 -2.43
C GLY A 36 2.97 5.35 -1.12
N PHE A 37 4.00 5.75 -0.38
CA PHE A 37 4.32 5.18 0.93
C PHE A 37 3.20 5.43 1.94
N SER A 38 2.74 6.68 2.07
CA SER A 38 1.65 7.03 3.00
C SER A 38 0.35 6.30 2.68
N LEU A 39 0.05 6.05 1.40
CA LEU A 39 -1.10 5.24 1.00
C LEU A 39 -0.93 3.78 1.38
N LEU A 40 0.24 3.18 1.13
CA LEU A 40 0.52 1.80 1.54
C LEU A 40 0.43 1.67 3.06
N GLU A 41 0.96 2.62 3.81
CA GLU A 41 0.86 2.66 5.27
C GLU A 41 -0.58 2.86 5.72
N SER A 42 -1.36 3.74 5.09
CA SER A 42 -2.77 3.95 5.41
C SER A 42 -3.59 2.70 5.16
N VAL A 43 -3.35 2.00 4.03
CA VAL A 43 -4.03 0.74 3.70
C VAL A 43 -3.61 -0.35 4.68
N ASN A 44 -2.32 -0.48 4.99
CA ASN A 44 -1.81 -1.43 5.98
C ASN A 44 -2.36 -1.14 7.38
N TYR A 45 -2.46 0.14 7.75
CA TYR A 45 -3.08 0.56 9.00
C TYR A 45 -4.57 0.25 9.03
N LEU A 46 -5.30 0.48 7.93
CA LEU A 46 -6.71 0.10 7.82
C LEU A 46 -6.89 -1.43 7.84
N GLU A 47 -6.00 -2.17 7.19
CA GLU A 47 -5.99 -3.63 7.17
C GLU A 47 -5.77 -4.20 8.57
N HIS A 48 -4.87 -3.62 9.37
CA HIS A 48 -4.54 -4.15 10.70
C HIS A 48 -5.32 -3.51 11.85
N TYR A 49 -5.80 -2.28 11.70
CA TYR A 49 -6.42 -1.48 12.78
C TYR A 49 -7.75 -0.80 12.38
N GLY A 50 -8.24 -0.98 11.16
CA GLY A 50 -9.42 -0.28 10.63
C GLY A 50 -10.76 -0.66 11.26
N LEU A 51 -10.84 -1.66 12.13
CA LEU A 51 -12.06 -1.99 12.86
C LEU A 51 -11.94 -1.60 14.33
N CYS A 52 -12.77 -0.64 14.73
CA CYS A 52 -13.01 -0.27 16.13
C CYS A 52 -13.33 -1.53 16.93
N ARG A 53 -12.46 -1.89 17.88
CA ARG A 53 -12.73 -2.96 18.85
C ARG A 53 -13.91 -2.54 19.71
N GLN A 54 -15.01 -3.30 19.66
CA GLN A 54 -16.12 -3.06 20.57
C GLN A 54 -15.68 -3.35 22.01
N LYS A 55 -16.05 -2.45 22.91
CA LYS A 55 -15.80 -2.62 24.34
C LYS A 55 -16.90 -3.53 24.87
N ALA A 56 -16.54 -4.69 25.42
CA ALA A 56 -17.50 -5.55 26.07
C ALA A 56 -18.14 -4.84 27.27
N ALA A 57 -19.35 -5.24 27.66
CA ALA A 57 -20.08 -4.64 28.78
C ALA A 57 -19.29 -4.67 30.12
N ASP A 58 -18.30 -5.57 30.24
CA ASP A 58 -17.36 -5.69 31.36
C ASP A 58 -16.13 -4.75 31.27
N GLY A 59 -16.10 -3.82 30.31
CA GLY A 59 -15.05 -2.80 30.16
C GLY A 59 -13.73 -3.30 29.54
N ARG A 60 -13.61 -4.60 29.21
CA ARG A 60 -12.45 -5.18 28.52
C ARG A 60 -12.61 -5.09 27.00
N TYR A 61 -11.52 -4.81 26.29
CA TYR A 61 -11.49 -4.89 24.83
C TYR A 61 -11.42 -6.35 24.39
N GLU A 62 -12.16 -6.70 23.33
CA GLU A 62 -12.15 -8.04 22.76
C GLU A 62 -10.74 -8.45 22.27
N ARG A 63 -10.46 -9.76 22.30
CA ARG A 63 -9.23 -10.34 21.74
C ARG A 63 -9.19 -10.10 20.22
N CYS A 64 -7.99 -9.84 19.68
CA CYS A 64 -7.77 -9.73 18.24
C CYS A 64 -8.26 -11.01 17.53
N GLN A 65 -9.25 -10.86 16.66
CA GLN A 65 -9.80 -11.93 15.83
C GLN A 65 -9.67 -11.54 14.34
N PRO A 66 -9.63 -12.51 13.41
CA PRO A 66 -9.41 -12.25 11.98
C PRO A 66 -10.48 -11.37 11.31
N HIS A 67 -11.64 -11.20 11.94
CA HIS A 67 -12.70 -10.32 11.47
C HIS A 67 -12.48 -8.84 11.87
N HIS A 68 -11.43 -8.51 12.62
CA HIS A 68 -11.03 -7.14 12.97
C HIS A 68 -9.97 -6.55 12.03
N SER A 69 -9.51 -7.33 11.07
CA SER A 69 -8.75 -6.83 9.93
C SER A 69 -9.69 -6.65 8.74
N TRP A 70 -9.72 -5.45 8.17
CA TRP A 70 -10.33 -5.25 6.85
C TRP A 70 -9.40 -5.89 5.81
N ASN A 71 -9.45 -7.22 5.71
CA ASN A 71 -8.99 -7.91 4.53
C ASN A 71 -10.18 -7.94 3.56
N SER A 72 -10.09 -7.15 2.50
CA SER A 72 -11.02 -7.23 1.38
C SER A 72 -10.79 -8.56 0.65
N ASN A 73 -11.32 -9.66 1.19
CA ASN A 73 -11.60 -10.86 0.41
C ASN A 73 -12.82 -10.63 -0.51
N HIS A 74 -12.94 -9.45 -1.13
CA HIS A 74 -13.93 -9.18 -2.14
C HIS A 74 -13.33 -9.42 -3.52
N VAL A 75 -13.55 -10.65 -3.98
CA VAL A 75 -13.85 -11.18 -5.33
C VAL A 75 -14.14 -10.16 -6.45
N VAL A 76 -14.56 -8.92 -6.15
CA VAL A 76 -14.99 -7.91 -7.12
C VAL A 76 -13.83 -7.27 -7.89
N THR A 77 -12.63 -7.11 -7.30
CA THR A 77 -11.47 -6.60 -8.06
C THR A 77 -10.81 -7.69 -8.92
N ASN A 78 -10.96 -8.97 -8.51
CA ASN A 78 -10.51 -10.11 -9.31
C ASN A 78 -11.41 -10.32 -10.55
N LEU A 79 -12.64 -9.80 -10.54
CA LEU A 79 -13.53 -9.84 -11.71
C LEU A 79 -13.13 -8.84 -12.81
N PHE A 80 -12.40 -7.77 -12.46
CA PHE A 80 -11.94 -6.74 -13.41
C PHE A 80 -10.50 -6.93 -13.91
N LEU A 81 -9.67 -7.69 -13.19
CA LEU A 81 -8.30 -8.01 -13.61
C LEU A 81 -8.20 -9.50 -13.96
N TYR A 82 -8.71 -9.81 -15.15
CA TYR A 82 -8.17 -10.79 -16.10
C TYR A 82 -7.31 -11.93 -15.52
N HIS A 83 -7.81 -13.16 -15.68
CA HIS A 83 -6.97 -14.35 -15.84
C HIS A 83 -5.76 -14.03 -16.73
N LEU A 84 -4.56 -14.14 -16.14
CA LEU A 84 -3.31 -14.47 -16.81
C LEU A 84 -2.37 -15.13 -15.82
#